data_AF-A0A5B8RCU5-F1
#
_entry.id   AF-A0A5B8RCU5-F1
#
_cell.length_a   1.000
_cell.length_b   1.000
_cell.length_c   1.000
_cell.angle_alpha   90.00
_cell.angle_beta   90.00
_cell.angle_gamma   90.00
#
_symmetry.space_group_name_H-M   'P 1'
#
loop_
_entity.id
_entity.type
_entity.pdbx_description
1 polymer ?
#
loop_
_entity_poly.entity_id
_entity_poly.type
_entity_poly.pdbx_seq_one_letter_code
_entity_poly.pdbx_strand_id
1 'polypeptide(L)'
;MDSLDEIINAEAREPKTFHPVHERGQDAWFPGNEAASLLIHVNHIWEDLYALLRVRAGVSDAYTKKLFLRYAVIEVRSLIQVFDRMQVIVMQAPTFDPRERHGWRELTTEEKEQAKELFKPYSEAKKAVSDEVRNVRNAVCAHRENLDWQSVMSFWDAITPELIRPILNAVPAPFNFLKELDLYEWNRTPRDGTVEFIGPMIRPEYFEDDRRT
;
A
#
# COMPACT_ATOMS: atom_id res chain seq x y z
N MET A 1 2.60 -23.15 -28.39
CA MET A 1 3.12 -22.56 -27.16
C MET A 1 1.99 -22.71 -26.17
N ASP A 2 2.17 -23.59 -25.19
CA ASP A 2 1.13 -23.89 -24.21
C ASP A 2 0.88 -22.64 -23.34
N SER A 3 -0.37 -22.40 -22.96
CA SER A 3 -0.72 -21.32 -22.02
C SER A 3 0.00 -21.45 -20.67
N LEU A 4 0.53 -22.64 -20.37
CA LEU A 4 1.41 -22.92 -19.24
C LEU A 4 2.82 -22.34 -19.41
N ASP A 5 3.34 -22.26 -20.63
CA ASP A 5 4.66 -21.67 -20.91
C ASP A 5 4.63 -20.15 -20.79
N GLU A 6 3.48 -19.51 -21.02
CA GLU A 6 3.26 -18.08 -20.74
C GLU A 6 3.13 -17.77 -19.24
N ILE A 7 2.58 -18.70 -18.44
CA ILE A 7 2.49 -18.58 -16.98
C ILE A 7 3.87 -18.74 -16.33
N ILE A 8 4.74 -19.59 -16.90
CA ILE A 8 6.07 -19.87 -16.37
C ILE A 8 7.13 -18.85 -16.85
N ASN A 9 6.92 -18.18 -18.00
CA ASN A 9 7.87 -17.21 -18.57
C ASN A 9 7.38 -15.74 -18.57
N ALA A 10 6.47 -15.35 -17.69
CA ALA A 10 6.10 -13.95 -17.59
C ALA A 10 7.24 -13.12 -16.96
N GLU A 11 8.00 -12.43 -17.82
CA GLU A 11 8.82 -11.26 -17.47
C GLU A 11 7.99 -10.07 -16.91
N ALA A 12 6.77 -10.30 -16.42
CA ALA A 12 5.93 -9.33 -15.73
C ALA A 12 5.77 -9.77 -14.27
N ARG A 13 6.54 -9.14 -13.37
CA ARG A 13 6.47 -9.36 -11.92
C ARG A 13 5.10 -9.02 -11.30
N GLU A 14 4.21 -8.34 -12.03
CA GLU A 14 2.82 -8.15 -11.61
C GLU A 14 1.89 -8.31 -12.82
N PRO A 15 0.77 -9.07 -12.71
CA PRO A 15 -0.22 -9.14 -13.76
C PRO A 15 -0.92 -7.78 -13.95
N LYS A 16 -1.71 -7.63 -15.01
CA LYS A 16 -2.51 -6.42 -15.25
C LYS A 16 -3.61 -6.29 -14.18
N THR A 17 -3.27 -5.70 -13.04
CA THR A 17 -4.13 -5.62 -11.87
C THR A 17 -5.26 -4.62 -12.06
N PHE A 18 -6.36 -4.85 -11.33
CA PHE A 18 -7.52 -3.97 -11.34
C PHE A 18 -7.15 -2.55 -10.90
N HIS A 19 -7.57 -1.57 -11.70
CA HIS A 19 -7.53 -0.16 -11.37
C HIS A 19 -8.91 0.47 -11.61
N PRO A 20 -9.49 1.21 -10.64
CA PRO A 20 -10.87 1.72 -10.70
C PRO A 20 -11.17 2.73 -11.83
N VAL A 21 -10.15 3.15 -12.58
CA VAL A 21 -10.26 4.19 -13.62
C VAL A 21 -9.82 3.65 -14.97
N HIS A 22 -8.70 2.91 -15.03
CA HIS A 22 -8.08 2.51 -16.30
C HIS A 22 -8.19 1.01 -16.59
N GLU A 23 -8.32 0.15 -15.57
CA GLU A 23 -8.23 -1.31 -15.71
C GLU A 23 -9.38 -2.02 -15.00
N ARG A 24 -10.53 -2.05 -15.66
CA ARG A 24 -11.80 -2.61 -15.13
C ARG A 24 -12.37 -3.74 -16.00
N GLY A 25 -11.65 -4.12 -17.04
CA GLY A 25 -12.10 -5.10 -18.03
C GLY A 25 -12.00 -6.54 -17.52
N GLN A 26 -12.41 -7.48 -18.36
CA GLN A 26 -12.33 -8.92 -18.07
C GLN A 26 -10.89 -9.45 -18.04
N ASP A 27 -9.94 -8.66 -18.55
CA ASP A 27 -8.51 -8.96 -18.51
C ASP A 27 -7.85 -8.51 -17.19
N ALA A 28 -8.57 -7.76 -16.35
CA ALA A 28 -8.05 -7.26 -15.08
C ALA A 28 -7.98 -8.38 -14.04
N TRP A 29 -6.85 -8.45 -13.35
CA TRP A 29 -6.62 -9.34 -12.23
C TRP A 29 -7.03 -8.65 -10.93
N PHE A 30 -7.85 -9.35 -10.14
CA PHE A 30 -8.34 -8.89 -8.84
C PHE A 30 -7.56 -9.60 -7.73
N PRO A 31 -7.44 -8.98 -6.55
CA PRO A 31 -6.74 -9.60 -5.43
C PRO A 31 -7.52 -10.82 -4.91
N GLY A 32 -6.87 -11.99 -4.90
CA GLY A 32 -7.39 -13.24 -4.32
C GLY A 32 -7.15 -13.35 -2.81
N ASN A 33 -6.14 -12.64 -2.28
CA ASN A 33 -5.83 -12.61 -0.85
C ASN A 33 -5.62 -11.17 -0.32
N GLU A 34 -5.49 -11.03 1.01
CA GLU A 34 -5.34 -9.72 1.65
C GLU A 34 -4.03 -9.02 1.23
N ALA A 35 -2.92 -9.77 1.12
CA ALA A 35 -1.63 -9.23 0.70
C ALA A 35 -1.72 -8.57 -0.70
N ALA A 36 -2.36 -9.24 -1.66
CA ALA A 36 -2.57 -8.73 -3.01
C ALA A 36 -3.46 -7.48 -3.00
N SER A 37 -4.51 -7.47 -2.15
CA SER A 37 -5.39 -6.32 -2.00
C SER A 37 -4.64 -5.09 -1.46
N LEU A 38 -3.79 -5.29 -0.45
CA LEU A 38 -2.99 -4.20 0.12
C LEU A 38 -1.95 -3.70 -0.87
N LEU A 39 -1.35 -4.58 -1.69
CA LEU A 39 -0.38 -4.20 -2.71
C LEU A 39 -1.01 -3.23 -3.73
N ILE A 40 -2.19 -3.59 -4.26
CA ILE A 40 -2.98 -2.73 -5.14
C ILE A 40 -3.32 -1.41 -4.45
N HIS A 41 -3.76 -1.44 -3.19
CA HIS A 41 -4.10 -0.22 -2.46
C HIS A 41 -2.90 0.72 -2.30
N VAL A 42 -1.71 0.20 -1.97
CA VAL A 42 -0.49 1.02 -1.90
C VAL A 42 -0.17 1.63 -3.26
N ASN A 43 -0.25 0.86 -4.35
CA ASN A 43 -0.05 1.36 -5.71
C ASN A 43 -1.00 2.52 -6.04
N HIS A 44 -2.31 2.35 -5.82
CA HIS A 44 -3.28 3.41 -6.10
C HIS A 44 -3.06 4.67 -5.26
N ILE A 45 -2.80 4.52 -3.95
CA ILE A 45 -2.51 5.68 -3.08
C ILE A 45 -1.24 6.41 -3.56
N TRP A 46 -0.23 5.66 -4.03
CA TRP A 46 1.00 6.24 -4.55
C TRP A 46 0.78 7.01 -5.85
N GLU A 47 -0.03 6.48 -6.76
CA GLU A 47 -0.44 7.15 -7.99
C GLU A 47 -1.21 8.44 -7.72
N ASP A 48 -2.16 8.42 -6.77
CA ASP A 48 -2.90 9.59 -6.33
C ASP A 48 -1.97 10.65 -5.73
N LEU A 49 -1.05 10.26 -4.85
CA LEU A 49 -0.02 11.15 -4.29
C LEU A 49 0.83 11.79 -5.38
N TYR A 50 1.29 11.00 -6.36
CA TYR A 50 2.05 11.51 -7.49
C TYR A 50 1.25 12.52 -8.31
N ALA A 51 0.00 12.21 -8.64
CA ALA A 51 -0.89 13.10 -9.38
C ALA A 51 -1.11 14.43 -8.64
N LEU A 52 -1.44 14.38 -7.34
CA LEU A 52 -1.65 15.55 -6.49
C LEU A 52 -0.42 16.44 -6.42
N LEU A 53 0.76 15.85 -6.19
CA LEU A 53 2.02 16.61 -6.07
C LEU A 53 2.48 17.19 -7.40
N ARG A 54 2.25 16.47 -8.51
CA ARG A 54 2.52 16.97 -9.87
C ARG A 54 1.65 18.18 -10.19
N VAL A 55 0.33 18.11 -9.94
CA VAL A 55 -0.58 19.24 -10.18
C VAL A 55 -0.20 20.43 -9.28
N ARG A 56 0.09 20.18 -8.00
CA ARG A 56 0.56 21.22 -7.06
C ARG A 56 1.79 21.96 -7.57
N ALA A 57 2.75 21.26 -8.17
CA ALA A 57 3.96 21.87 -8.71
C ALA A 57 3.69 22.81 -9.90
N GLY A 58 2.63 22.53 -10.69
CA GLY A 58 2.26 23.32 -11.87
C GLY A 58 1.38 24.56 -11.57
N VAL A 59 0.80 24.67 -10.38
CA VAL A 59 -0.02 25.82 -10.00
C VAL A 59 0.86 26.96 -9.46
N SER A 60 0.48 28.22 -9.67
CA SER A 60 1.17 29.38 -9.09
C SER A 60 0.56 29.85 -7.77
N ASP A 61 -0.77 29.85 -7.67
CA ASP A 61 -1.54 30.30 -6.51
C ASP A 61 -1.21 29.53 -5.22
N ALA A 62 -0.91 30.27 -4.15
CA ALA A 62 -0.49 29.72 -2.87
C ALA A 62 -1.62 28.95 -2.16
N TYR A 63 -2.86 29.46 -2.24
CA TYR A 63 -4.01 28.80 -1.62
C TYR A 63 -4.29 27.45 -2.27
N THR A 64 -4.30 27.41 -3.60
CA THR A 64 -4.49 26.17 -4.37
C THR A 64 -3.37 25.16 -4.12
N LYS A 65 -2.10 25.61 -4.04
CA LYS A 65 -0.98 24.74 -3.62
C LYS A 65 -1.20 24.12 -2.25
N LYS A 66 -1.73 24.89 -1.31
CA LYS A 66 -2.04 24.43 0.05
C LYS A 66 -3.19 23.42 0.04
N LEU A 67 -4.23 23.63 -0.79
CA LEU A 67 -5.32 22.67 -0.97
C LEU A 67 -4.85 21.32 -1.52
N PHE A 68 -3.98 21.28 -2.53
CA PHE A 68 -3.44 20.01 -3.01
C PHE A 68 -2.59 19.30 -1.95
N LEU A 69 -1.82 20.06 -1.18
CA LEU A 69 -1.04 19.50 -0.08
C LEU A 69 -1.91 18.95 1.05
N ARG A 70 -3.05 19.60 1.33
CA ARG A 70 -4.08 19.11 2.25
C ARG A 70 -4.60 17.73 1.82
N TYR A 71 -4.85 17.52 0.53
CA TYR A 71 -5.22 16.19 0.01
C TYR A 71 -4.08 15.18 0.10
N ALA A 72 -2.84 15.60 -0.19
CA ALA A 72 -1.68 14.72 -0.01
C ALA A 72 -1.49 14.25 1.44
N VAL A 73 -1.79 15.10 2.44
CA VAL A 73 -1.80 14.70 3.87
C VAL A 73 -2.84 13.61 4.15
N ILE A 74 -4.02 13.68 3.50
CA ILE A 74 -5.05 12.64 3.62
C ILE A 74 -4.52 11.33 3.05
N GLU A 75 -3.94 11.36 1.85
CA GLU A 75 -3.43 10.15 1.21
C GLU A 75 -2.22 9.55 1.94
N VAL A 76 -1.32 10.36 2.50
CA VAL A 76 -0.24 9.84 3.34
C VAL A 76 -0.79 9.16 4.60
N ARG A 77 -1.88 9.65 5.18
CA ARG A 77 -2.52 8.94 6.30
C ARG A 77 -3.06 7.57 5.85
N SER A 78 -3.74 7.52 4.71
CA SER A 78 -4.23 6.26 4.11
C SER A 78 -3.08 5.30 3.85
N LEU A 79 -1.98 5.80 3.28
CA LEU A 79 -0.77 5.04 3.01
C LEU A 79 -0.21 4.40 4.28
N ILE A 80 -0.05 5.16 5.37
CA ILE A 80 0.44 4.62 6.65
C ILE A 80 -0.44 3.46 7.12
N GLN A 81 -1.77 3.56 7.01
CA GLN A 81 -2.69 2.52 7.48
C GLN A 81 -2.53 1.23 6.66
N VAL A 82 -2.52 1.35 5.34
CA VAL A 82 -2.39 0.20 4.43
C VAL A 82 -1.01 -0.43 4.55
N PHE A 83 0.04 0.39 4.61
CA PHE A 83 1.43 -0.07 4.70
C PHE A 83 1.75 -0.72 6.04
N ASP A 84 1.15 -0.25 7.14
CA ASP A 84 1.25 -0.93 8.45
C ASP A 84 0.64 -2.33 8.41
N ARG A 85 -0.53 -2.50 7.79
CA ARG A 85 -1.15 -3.82 7.65
C ARG A 85 -0.29 -4.74 6.79
N MET A 86 0.26 -4.22 5.69
CA MET A 86 1.19 -4.96 4.83
C MET A 86 2.44 -5.41 5.60
N GLN A 87 3.04 -4.52 6.39
CA GLN A 87 4.18 -4.85 7.25
C GLN A 87 3.83 -5.98 8.23
N VAL A 88 2.66 -5.93 8.87
CA VAL A 88 2.19 -6.99 9.79
C VAL A 88 2.11 -8.33 9.08
N ILE A 89 1.47 -8.40 7.91
CA ILE A 89 1.33 -9.65 7.14
C ILE A 89 2.70 -10.24 6.80
N VAL A 90 3.63 -9.43 6.31
CA VAL A 90 4.97 -9.90 5.91
C VAL A 90 5.77 -10.38 7.13
N MET A 91 5.70 -9.66 8.25
CA MET A 91 6.42 -10.03 9.47
C MET A 91 5.83 -11.27 10.16
N GLN A 92 4.52 -11.53 9.98
CA GLN A 92 3.81 -12.68 10.56
C GLN A 92 3.72 -13.89 9.62
N ALA A 93 4.01 -13.73 8.33
CA ALA A 93 4.02 -14.83 7.37
C ALA A 93 4.89 -15.99 7.89
N PRO A 94 4.53 -17.27 7.68
CA PRO A 94 5.35 -18.41 8.13
C PRO A 94 6.78 -18.34 7.57
N THR A 95 7.75 -18.90 8.31
CA THR A 95 9.12 -19.05 7.81
C THR A 95 9.26 -20.41 7.14
N PHE A 96 9.80 -20.43 5.92
CA PHE A 96 10.08 -21.66 5.18
C PHE A 96 11.02 -22.59 5.96
N ASP A 97 10.59 -23.82 6.20
CA ASP A 97 11.44 -24.92 6.70
C ASP A 97 11.64 -25.97 5.59
N PRO A 98 12.87 -26.19 5.09
CA PRO A 98 13.12 -27.21 4.06
C PRO A 98 12.78 -28.64 4.51
N ARG A 99 12.57 -28.88 5.81
CA ARG A 99 12.15 -30.17 6.38
C ARG A 99 10.64 -30.35 6.41
N GLU A 100 9.88 -29.27 6.34
CA GLU A 100 8.42 -29.29 6.35
C GLU A 100 7.90 -28.83 4.98
N ARG A 101 7.34 -29.76 4.20
CA ARG A 101 6.71 -29.40 2.93
C ARG A 101 5.28 -28.96 3.18
N HIS A 102 5.10 -27.66 3.20
CA HIS A 102 3.78 -27.03 3.24
C HIS A 102 3.28 -26.75 1.82
N GLY A 103 1.96 -26.85 1.62
CA GLY A 103 1.29 -26.63 0.32
C GLY A 103 0.98 -25.16 0.01
N TRP A 104 1.63 -24.23 0.72
CA TRP A 104 1.44 -22.78 0.65
C TRP A 104 2.79 -22.08 0.67
N ARG A 105 2.85 -20.80 0.28
CA ARG A 105 4.09 -20.03 0.36
C ARG A 105 4.39 -19.61 1.79
N GLU A 106 5.66 -19.74 2.14
CA GLU A 106 6.26 -19.28 3.39
C GLU A 106 7.49 -18.46 3.05
N LEU A 107 7.79 -17.39 3.78
CA LEU A 107 8.95 -16.55 3.52
C LEU A 107 10.25 -17.21 3.99
N THR A 108 11.35 -17.05 3.26
CA THR A 108 12.65 -17.50 3.76
C THR A 108 13.13 -16.61 4.91
N THR A 109 14.11 -17.10 5.68
CA THR A 109 14.74 -16.32 6.73
C THR A 109 15.39 -15.06 6.17
N GLU A 110 16.02 -15.16 4.98
CA GLU A 110 16.64 -14.04 4.28
C GLU A 110 15.59 -13.00 3.87
N GLU A 111 14.45 -13.41 3.32
CA GLU A 111 13.36 -12.50 2.94
C GLU A 111 12.83 -11.73 4.15
N LYS A 112 12.65 -12.41 5.30
CA LYS A 112 12.19 -11.76 6.53
C LYS A 112 13.18 -10.76 7.11
N GLU A 113 14.47 -11.13 7.17
CA GLU A 113 15.49 -10.19 7.67
C GLU A 113 15.66 -9.01 6.71
N GLN A 114 15.60 -9.22 5.40
CA GLN A 114 15.61 -8.13 4.42
C GLN A 114 14.38 -7.22 4.58
N ALA A 115 13.18 -7.79 4.73
CA ALA A 115 11.96 -7.02 4.99
C ALA A 115 12.12 -6.13 6.22
N LYS A 116 12.59 -6.72 7.33
CA LYS A 116 12.79 -6.04 8.61
C LYS A 116 13.76 -4.86 8.50
N GLU A 117 14.89 -5.04 7.83
CA GLU A 117 15.85 -3.96 7.61
C GLU A 117 15.25 -2.84 6.74
N LEU A 118 14.50 -3.18 5.69
CA LEU A 118 13.83 -2.20 4.83
C LEU A 118 12.68 -1.46 5.52
N PHE A 119 11.98 -2.11 6.45
CA PHE A 119 10.90 -1.49 7.23
C PHE A 119 11.38 -0.60 8.37
N LYS A 120 12.66 -0.68 8.76
CA LYS A 120 13.20 0.12 9.87
C LYS A 120 13.15 1.63 9.60
N PRO A 121 13.64 2.16 8.45
CA PRO A 121 13.49 3.57 8.11
C PRO A 121 12.02 4.03 8.06
N TYR A 122 11.12 3.17 7.53
CA TYR A 122 9.69 3.46 7.52
C TYR A 122 9.12 3.57 8.94
N SER A 123 9.47 2.65 9.83
CA SER A 123 8.99 2.64 11.21
C SER A 123 9.46 3.88 11.98
N GLU A 124 10.71 4.31 11.77
CA GLU A 124 11.27 5.53 12.33
C GLU A 124 10.56 6.79 11.79
N ALA A 125 10.39 6.88 10.46
CA ALA A 125 9.67 7.99 9.82
C ALA A 125 8.22 8.08 10.30
N LYS A 126 7.51 6.93 10.37
CA LYS A 126 6.15 6.84 10.90
C LYS A 126 6.07 7.35 12.33
N LYS A 127 6.96 6.89 13.21
CA LYS A 127 7.00 7.33 14.62
C LYS A 127 7.16 8.85 14.73
N ALA A 128 7.93 9.46 13.83
CA ALA A 128 8.18 10.90 13.85
C ALA A 128 6.95 11.74 13.47
N VAL A 129 6.11 11.29 12.53
CA VAL A 129 5.05 12.16 11.94
C VAL A 129 3.62 11.63 12.06
N SER A 130 3.40 10.37 12.46
CA SER A 130 2.08 9.74 12.38
C SER A 130 1.00 10.47 13.19
N ASP A 131 1.32 10.92 14.41
CA ASP A 131 0.37 11.63 15.26
C ASP A 131 0.02 13.01 14.68
N GLU A 132 1.02 13.74 14.19
CA GLU A 132 0.82 15.05 13.58
C GLU A 132 0.00 14.94 12.29
N VAL A 133 0.34 14.00 11.40
CA VAL A 133 -0.43 13.70 10.18
C VAL A 133 -1.87 13.36 10.52
N ARG A 134 -2.12 12.51 11.54
CA ARG A 134 -3.47 12.15 11.98
C ARG A 134 -4.23 13.37 12.48
N ASN A 135 -3.60 14.19 13.33
CA ASN A 135 -4.25 15.34 13.96
C ASN A 135 -4.58 16.42 12.92
N VAL A 136 -3.63 16.79 12.06
CA VAL A 136 -3.85 17.74 10.95
C VAL A 136 -4.94 17.23 10.01
N ARG A 137 -4.91 15.93 9.67
CA ARG A 137 -5.92 15.31 8.81
C ARG A 137 -7.31 15.41 9.41
N ASN A 138 -7.48 15.05 10.68
CA ASN A 138 -8.79 15.08 11.33
C ASN A 138 -9.28 16.51 11.54
N ALA A 139 -8.43 17.40 12.04
CA ALA A 139 -8.82 18.77 12.38
C ALA A 139 -9.27 19.58 11.16
N VAL A 140 -8.48 19.57 10.07
CA VAL A 140 -8.67 20.51 8.95
C VAL A 140 -8.63 19.89 7.56
N CYS A 141 -8.14 18.66 7.35
CA CYS A 141 -8.08 18.06 6.00
C CYS A 141 -9.32 17.25 5.61
N ALA A 142 -9.60 16.16 6.34
CA ALA A 142 -10.72 15.28 6.07
C ALA A 142 -12.01 15.78 6.74
N HIS A 143 -11.89 16.36 7.94
CA HIS A 143 -13.00 16.99 8.64
C HIS A 143 -12.72 18.47 8.89
N ARG A 144 -13.71 19.16 9.43
CA ARG A 144 -13.60 20.52 9.96
C ARG A 144 -14.10 20.46 11.39
N GLU A 145 -13.20 20.07 12.28
CA GLU A 145 -13.55 19.96 13.70
C GLU A 145 -13.97 21.34 14.24
N ASN A 146 -14.85 21.32 15.25
CA ASN A 146 -15.30 22.54 15.91
C ASN A 146 -14.20 23.05 16.86
N LEU A 147 -13.20 23.71 16.29
CA LEU A 147 -12.02 24.25 16.97
C LEU A 147 -12.06 25.77 16.98
N ASP A 148 -11.32 26.38 17.91
CA ASP A 148 -11.08 27.82 17.87
C ASP A 148 -10.22 28.22 16.66
N TRP A 149 -10.31 29.48 16.24
CA TRP A 149 -9.63 29.96 15.04
C TRP A 149 -8.10 29.90 15.14
N GLN A 150 -7.51 30.04 16.33
CA GLN A 150 -6.07 29.92 16.52
C GLN A 150 -5.61 28.47 16.27
N SER A 151 -6.36 27.49 16.78
CA SER A 151 -6.12 26.06 16.49
C SER A 151 -6.25 25.77 15.00
N VAL A 152 -7.30 26.27 14.34
CA VAL A 152 -7.48 26.10 12.89
C VAL A 152 -6.30 26.68 12.11
N MET A 153 -5.85 27.90 12.45
CA MET A 153 -4.69 28.53 11.80
C MET A 153 -3.42 27.69 11.98
N SER A 154 -3.15 27.23 13.21
CA SER A 154 -1.99 26.38 13.50
C SER A 154 -1.98 25.09 12.66
N PHE A 155 -3.12 24.41 12.56
CA PHE A 155 -3.22 23.21 11.73
C PHE A 155 -3.07 23.52 10.24
N TRP A 156 -3.58 24.65 9.76
CA TRP A 156 -3.33 25.08 8.39
C TRP A 156 -1.84 25.34 8.15
N ASP A 157 -1.16 26.01 9.07
CA ASP A 157 0.27 26.29 8.95
C ASP A 157 1.10 25.00 8.92
N ALA A 158 0.73 23.99 9.72
CA ALA A 158 1.38 22.68 9.76
C ALA A 158 1.28 21.88 8.44
N ILE A 159 0.34 22.17 7.54
CA ILE A 159 0.23 21.52 6.22
C ILE A 159 1.42 21.96 5.34
N THR A 160 2.56 21.28 5.49
CA THR A 160 3.83 21.57 4.81
C THR A 160 4.34 20.32 4.08
N PRO A 161 5.16 20.46 3.02
CA PRO A 161 5.82 19.30 2.42
C PRO A 161 6.62 18.48 3.44
N GLU A 162 7.22 19.15 4.42
CA GLU A 162 8.04 18.58 5.48
C GLU A 162 7.23 17.62 6.38
N LEU A 163 5.93 17.87 6.58
CA LEU A 163 5.04 16.99 7.34
C LEU A 163 4.94 15.58 6.72
N ILE A 164 4.89 15.49 5.39
CA ILE A 164 4.65 14.23 4.68
C ILE A 164 5.91 13.60 4.08
N ARG A 165 6.96 14.41 3.86
CA ARG A 165 8.22 13.99 3.23
C ARG A 165 8.89 12.79 3.90
N PRO A 166 8.94 12.65 5.25
CA PRO A 166 9.55 11.49 5.88
C PRO A 166 8.94 10.16 5.42
N ILE A 167 7.61 10.09 5.29
CA ILE A 167 6.93 8.87 4.83
C ILE A 167 7.22 8.62 3.35
N LEU A 168 7.09 9.66 2.51
CA LEU A 168 7.32 9.53 1.06
C LEU A 168 8.75 9.11 0.71
N ASN A 169 9.73 9.46 1.55
CA ASN A 169 11.11 9.01 1.37
C ASN A 169 11.34 7.58 1.85
N ALA A 170 10.60 7.11 2.86
CA ALA A 170 10.86 5.84 3.52
C ALA A 170 10.08 4.65 2.93
N VAL A 171 8.96 4.89 2.25
CA VAL A 171 8.11 3.82 1.66
C VAL A 171 8.68 3.16 0.40
N PRO A 172 9.34 3.86 -0.55
CA PRO A 172 9.69 3.26 -1.85
C PRO A 172 10.57 2.00 -1.77
N ALA A 173 11.56 1.98 -0.89
CA ALA A 173 12.48 0.86 -0.78
C ALA A 173 11.80 -0.42 -0.25
N PRO A 174 11.12 -0.42 0.92
CA PRO A 174 10.36 -1.59 1.36
C PRO A 174 9.23 -1.93 0.39
N PHE A 175 8.55 -0.96 -0.22
CA PHE A 175 7.48 -1.25 -1.18
C PHE A 175 8.00 -1.96 -2.44
N ASN A 176 9.13 -1.53 -2.99
CA ASN A 176 9.73 -2.21 -4.12
C ASN A 176 10.14 -3.64 -3.79
N PHE A 177 10.63 -3.91 -2.58
CA PHE A 177 10.91 -5.26 -2.15
C PHE A 177 9.64 -6.10 -1.98
N LEU A 178 8.57 -5.52 -1.41
CA LEU A 178 7.30 -6.23 -1.21
C LEU A 178 6.76 -6.77 -2.53
N LYS A 179 6.76 -5.97 -3.61
CA LYS A 179 6.31 -6.39 -4.94
C LYS A 179 7.02 -7.65 -5.48
N GLU A 180 8.23 -7.92 -5.00
CA GLU A 180 9.04 -9.07 -5.40
C GLU A 180 8.74 -10.32 -4.57
N LEU A 181 8.00 -10.18 -3.48
CA LEU A 181 7.59 -11.30 -2.66
C LEU A 181 6.50 -12.07 -3.38
N ASP A 182 6.66 -13.39 -3.37
CA ASP A 182 5.67 -14.32 -3.90
C ASP A 182 4.54 -14.51 -2.86
N LEU A 183 3.85 -13.46 -2.44
CA LEU A 183 2.78 -13.53 -1.42
C LEU A 183 1.39 -13.23 -1.99
N TYR A 184 1.29 -13.06 -3.31
CA TYR A 184 0.14 -12.45 -3.93
C TYR A 184 -0.67 -13.47 -4.72
N GLU A 185 -1.90 -13.69 -4.28
CA GLU A 185 -2.88 -14.44 -5.06
C GLU A 185 -3.73 -13.46 -5.86
N TRP A 186 -3.95 -13.81 -7.12
CA TRP A 186 -4.71 -13.05 -8.10
C TRP A 186 -5.78 -13.93 -8.70
N ASN A 187 -6.96 -13.37 -8.94
CA ASN A 187 -8.04 -14.06 -9.64
C ASN A 187 -8.67 -13.19 -10.73
N ARG A 188 -9.29 -13.84 -11.72
CA ARG A 188 -10.15 -13.17 -12.70
C ARG A 188 -11.24 -14.10 -13.21
N THR A 189 -12.28 -13.52 -13.79
CA THR A 189 -13.36 -14.25 -14.46
C THR A 189 -13.52 -13.73 -15.88
N PRO A 190 -12.93 -14.43 -16.88
CA PRO A 190 -13.09 -14.08 -18.29
C PRO A 190 -14.53 -14.30 -18.81
N ARG A 191 -14.75 -13.97 -20.09
CA ARG A 191 -16.10 -14.01 -20.73
C ARG A 191 -16.76 -15.38 -20.73
N ASP A 192 -15.96 -16.42 -20.78
CA ASP A 192 -16.42 -17.81 -20.79
C ASP A 192 -16.95 -18.27 -19.43
N GLY A 193 -16.78 -17.45 -18.38
CA GLY A 193 -17.21 -17.74 -17.03
C GLY A 193 -16.25 -18.63 -16.24
N THR A 194 -15.10 -18.99 -16.82
CA THR A 194 -14.06 -19.75 -16.11
C THR A 194 -13.46 -18.88 -15.02
N VAL A 195 -13.14 -19.45 -13.85
CA VAL A 195 -12.40 -18.71 -12.82
C VAL A 195 -10.94 -19.09 -12.93
N GLU A 196 -10.09 -18.09 -13.15
CA GLU A 196 -8.64 -18.25 -13.23
C GLU A 196 -7.97 -17.72 -11.96
N PHE A 197 -6.90 -18.39 -11.54
CA PHE A 197 -6.09 -18.03 -10.37
C PHE A 197 -4.61 -18.04 -10.75
N ILE A 198 -3.85 -17.06 -10.25
CA ILE A 198 -2.39 -17.02 -10.31
C ILE A 198 -1.85 -16.69 -8.92
N GLY A 199 -0.77 -17.33 -8.53
CA GLY A 199 -0.06 -17.05 -7.29
C GLY A 199 -0.11 -18.21 -6.29
N PRO A 200 0.68 -18.12 -5.21
CA PRO A 200 0.72 -19.15 -4.19
C PRO A 200 -0.52 -19.04 -3.30
N MET A 201 -1.18 -20.18 -3.07
CA MET A 201 -2.22 -20.27 -2.06
C MET A 201 -1.63 -19.83 -0.71
N ILE A 202 -2.22 -18.80 -0.08
CA ILE A 202 -1.97 -18.45 1.32
C ILE A 202 -3.19 -18.86 2.12
N ARG A 203 -3.02 -19.55 3.25
CA ARG A 203 -4.18 -20.01 4.03
C ARG A 203 -4.96 -18.81 4.62
N PRO A 204 -6.30 -18.84 4.57
CA PRO A 204 -7.17 -17.83 5.19
C PRO A 204 -6.97 -17.69 6.71
N GLU A 205 -6.60 -18.78 7.38
CA GLU A 205 -6.40 -18.90 8.82
C GLU A 205 -5.40 -17.87 9.40
N TYR A 206 -4.47 -17.36 8.58
CA TYR A 206 -3.47 -16.37 9.00
C TYR A 206 -4.02 -14.94 9.13
N PHE A 207 -5.26 -14.68 8.71
CA PHE A 207 -5.85 -13.34 8.68
C PHE A 207 -7.03 -13.17 9.64
N GLU A 208 -7.43 -14.23 10.37
CA GLU A 208 -8.65 -14.25 11.18
C GLU A 208 -8.49 -13.77 12.64
N ASP A 209 -7.26 -13.56 13.13
CA ASP A 209 -7.02 -13.36 14.58
C ASP A 209 -7.14 -11.91 15.12
N ASP A 210 -7.56 -10.93 14.31
CA ASP A 210 -7.85 -9.56 14.79
C ASP A 210 -9.33 -9.30 15.15
N ARG A 211 -10.20 -10.31 15.14
CA ARG A 211 -11.62 -10.17 15.55
C ARG A 211 -11.91 -10.54 17.01
N ARG A 212 -10.88 -10.61 17.87
CA ARG A 212 -11.04 -10.84 19.32
C ARG A 212 -10.38 -9.72 20.15
N THR A 213 -10.98 -8.53 20.11
CA THR A 213 -10.95 -7.56 21.23
C THR A 213 -12.33 -6.97 21.41
#